data_AF-A0AAU6LCQ2-F1
#
_entry.id   AF-A0AAU6LCQ2-F1
#
_cell.length_a   1.000
_cell.length_b   1.000
_cell.length_c   1.000
_cell.angle_alpha   90.00
_cell.angle_beta   90.00
_cell.angle_gamma   90.00
#
_symmetry.space_group_name_H-M   'P 1'
#
loop_
_entity.id
_entity.type
_entity.pdbx_description
1 polymer ?
#
loop_
_entity_poly.entity_id
_entity_poly.type
_entity_poly.pdbx_seq_one_letter_code
_entity_poly.pdbx_strand_id
1 'polypeptide(L)'
;MTGDEARHVKRELLGVGDRTKHRARAGSPLESRTRPPGTQQRVYRFRFYPTADQAAQLRQTFGACRWVYNEGLALRAKAWEDHRVSLGFAETCRALTGWKRVPRTAWLAETSSTVLQQALRHLDSAFSRFFKGTARHPRRKSKHRPKESATYVRTGFRWIEDPQRPGTASVTLAKQPVPLDVRWSRALPPGLSPVKLTVTRDRADRYFLSVLVEEVIAGCRPQCPWSPCKTDRVRPRGRTRSGSGRRSGNKAKSELLCPARGTTASSITAARC
;
A
#
# COMPACT_ATOMS: atom_id res chain seq x y z
N MET A 1 -15.33 33.14 16.48
CA MET A 1 -14.38 32.72 17.52
C MET A 1 -12.98 33.11 17.10
N THR A 2 -12.27 33.80 17.98
CA THR A 2 -10.87 34.18 17.82
C THR A 2 -9.98 32.93 17.91
N GLY A 3 -8.79 32.95 17.28
CA GLY A 3 -7.88 31.80 17.29
C GLY A 3 -7.47 31.34 18.70
N ASP A 4 -7.41 32.25 19.66
CA ASP A 4 -7.08 31.96 21.06
C ASP A 4 -8.25 31.34 21.84
N GLU A 5 -9.48 31.77 21.58
CA GLU A 5 -10.70 31.14 22.14
C GLU A 5 -10.81 29.68 21.70
N ALA A 6 -10.54 29.41 20.41
CA ALA A 6 -10.53 28.04 19.90
C ALA A 6 -9.44 27.17 20.56
N ARG A 7 -8.28 27.76 20.92
CA ARG A 7 -7.24 27.04 21.68
C ARG A 7 -7.67 26.76 23.12
N HIS A 8 -8.35 27.70 23.76
CA HIS A 8 -8.88 27.52 25.12
C HIS A 8 -9.91 26.39 25.17
N VAL A 9 -10.90 26.42 24.27
CA VAL A 9 -11.90 25.35 24.14
C VAL A 9 -11.23 23.99 23.87
N LYS A 10 -10.22 23.95 22.99
CA LYS A 10 -9.45 22.70 22.74
C LYS A 10 -8.76 22.18 24.01
N ARG A 11 -8.25 23.07 24.85
CA ARG A 11 -7.58 22.72 26.10
C ARG A 11 -8.56 22.11 27.09
N GLU A 12 -9.71 22.76 27.27
CA GLU A 12 -10.79 22.31 28.13
C GLU A 12 -11.34 20.94 27.69
N LEU A 13 -11.68 20.81 26.41
CA LEU A 13 -12.22 19.57 25.83
C LEU A 13 -11.27 18.37 25.95
N LEU A 14 -9.96 18.59 25.88
CA LEU A 14 -8.98 17.50 25.92
C LEU A 14 -8.49 17.21 27.34
N GLY A 15 -8.73 18.09 28.31
CA GLY A 15 -8.25 17.94 29.69
C GLY A 15 -6.73 17.81 29.81
N VAL A 16 -5.96 18.26 28.81
CA VAL A 16 -4.50 18.20 28.78
C VAL A 16 -3.96 19.62 28.78
N GLY A 17 -3.27 20.00 29.87
CA GLY A 17 -2.64 21.31 30.02
C GLY A 17 -1.57 21.60 28.96
N ASP A 18 -1.18 22.86 28.85
CA ASP A 18 -0.09 23.25 27.93
C ASP A 18 1.21 22.54 28.30
N ARG A 19 1.91 22.06 27.27
CA ARG A 19 3.24 21.49 27.45
C ARG A 19 4.18 22.64 27.76
N THR A 20 4.83 22.59 28.92
CA THR A 20 6.08 23.33 29.14
C THR A 20 7.05 22.88 28.05
N LYS A 21 7.41 23.79 27.15
CA LYS A 21 8.44 23.51 26.15
C LYS A 21 9.74 23.24 26.92
N HIS A 22 10.22 21.99 26.89
CA HIS A 22 11.59 21.73 27.33
C HIS A 22 12.53 22.61 26.51
N ARG A 23 13.56 23.16 27.17
CA ARG A 23 14.54 24.06 26.55
C ARG A 23 14.92 23.56 25.16
N ALA A 24 14.74 24.41 24.16
CA ALA A 24 15.03 24.07 22.78
C ALA A 24 16.52 23.73 22.67
N ARG A 25 16.86 22.45 22.44
CA ARG A 25 18.14 22.13 21.81
C ARG A 25 18.12 22.77 20.42
N ALA A 26 19.24 23.38 20.02
CA ALA A 26 19.43 23.82 18.65
C ALA A 26 19.06 22.65 17.72
N GLY A 27 18.08 22.88 16.85
CA GLY A 27 17.62 21.85 15.92
C GLY A 27 18.75 21.54 14.96
N SER A 28 19.16 20.28 14.87
CA SER A 28 20.01 19.84 13.77
C SER A 28 19.31 20.18 12.44
N PRO A 29 20.02 20.69 11.43
CA PRO A 29 19.44 20.93 10.11
C PRO A 29 18.74 19.67 9.63
N LEU A 30 17.43 19.77 9.38
CA LEU A 30 16.67 18.67 8.81
C LEU A 30 17.06 18.59 7.34
N GLU A 31 17.79 17.55 6.95
CA GLU A 31 17.98 17.24 5.54
C GLU A 31 16.61 17.15 4.86
N SER A 32 16.44 17.92 3.78
CA SER A 32 15.21 17.86 3.00
C SER A 32 15.16 16.47 2.36
N ARG A 33 14.21 15.63 2.80
CA ARG A 33 13.94 14.33 2.18
C ARG A 33 13.16 14.52 0.88
N THR A 34 13.65 15.38 0.00
CA THR A 34 13.11 15.49 -1.35
C THR A 34 13.34 14.15 -2.01
N ARG A 35 12.25 13.46 -2.37
CA ARG A 35 12.36 12.14 -3.00
C ARG A 35 13.09 12.29 -4.34
N PRO A 36 14.00 11.37 -4.68
CA PRO A 36 14.65 11.39 -5.98
C PRO A 36 13.60 11.37 -7.11
N PRO A 37 13.82 12.13 -8.20
CA PRO A 37 12.94 12.07 -9.36
C PRO A 37 12.86 10.62 -9.88
N GLY A 38 11.66 10.19 -10.29
CA GLY A 38 11.42 8.80 -10.72
C GLY A 38 11.10 7.80 -9.61
N THR A 39 11.07 8.22 -8.34
CA THR A 39 10.62 7.37 -7.22
C THR A 39 9.11 7.10 -7.31
N GLN A 40 8.74 5.82 -7.44
CA GLN A 40 7.36 5.36 -7.39
C GLN A 40 7.11 4.49 -6.15
N GLN A 41 5.91 4.60 -5.59
CA GLN A 41 5.46 3.74 -4.49
C GLN A 41 4.75 2.52 -5.06
N ARG A 42 5.25 1.32 -4.76
CA ARG A 42 4.62 0.05 -5.10
C ARG A 42 4.22 -0.69 -3.84
N VAL A 43 3.07 -1.37 -3.91
CA VAL A 43 2.57 -2.18 -2.81
C VAL A 43 2.59 -3.64 -3.21
N TYR A 44 3.35 -4.45 -2.48
CA TYR A 44 3.41 -5.88 -2.65
C TYR A 44 2.56 -6.56 -1.58
N ARG A 45 1.73 -7.52 -1.98
CA ARG A 45 0.83 -8.25 -1.08
C ARG A 45 1.25 -9.71 -1.03
N PHE A 46 1.49 -10.19 0.19
CA PHE A 46 1.91 -11.55 0.49
C PHE A 46 0.95 -12.20 1.48
N ARG A 47 0.87 -13.53 1.46
CA ARG A 47 0.14 -14.30 2.46
C ARG A 47 1.09 -14.64 3.61
N PHE A 48 0.60 -14.64 4.84
CA PHE A 48 1.38 -15.10 5.99
C PHE A 48 0.50 -15.90 6.95
N TYR A 49 1.14 -16.73 7.77
CA TYR A 49 0.49 -17.62 8.72
C TYR A 49 0.94 -17.27 10.13
N PRO A 50 0.18 -16.44 10.87
CA PRO A 50 0.52 -16.12 12.25
C PRO A 50 0.35 -17.34 13.16
N THR A 51 1.14 -17.40 14.22
CA THR A 51 0.87 -18.30 15.35
C THR A 51 -0.44 -17.91 16.05
N ALA A 52 -0.99 -18.79 16.89
CA ALA A 52 -2.23 -18.51 17.62
C ALA A 52 -2.14 -17.21 18.46
N ASP A 53 -1.00 -16.99 19.14
CA ASP A 53 -0.74 -15.80 19.95
C ASP A 53 -0.60 -14.54 19.10
N GLN A 54 0.15 -14.62 18.00
CA GLN A 54 0.27 -13.51 17.04
C GLN A 54 -1.10 -13.14 16.48
N ALA A 55 -1.93 -14.13 16.15
CA ALA A 55 -3.29 -13.91 15.65
C ALA A 55 -4.19 -13.23 16.69
N ALA A 56 -4.11 -13.64 17.96
CA ALA A 56 -4.85 -13.00 19.06
C ALA A 56 -4.46 -11.54 19.24
N GLN A 57 -3.16 -11.25 19.25
CA GLN A 57 -2.63 -9.90 19.41
C GLN A 57 -2.93 -9.01 18.18
N LEU A 58 -2.94 -9.57 16.96
CA LEU A 58 -3.41 -8.88 15.77
C LEU A 58 -4.91 -8.54 15.84
N ARG A 59 -5.75 -9.48 16.28
CA ARG A 59 -7.21 -9.22 16.48
C ARG A 59 -7.44 -8.08 17.48
N GLN A 60 -6.71 -8.08 18.59
CA GLN A 60 -6.76 -6.99 19.56
C GLN A 60 -6.32 -5.66 18.92
N THR A 61 -5.22 -5.67 18.16
CA THR A 61 -4.73 -4.48 17.45
C THR A 61 -5.76 -3.92 16.47
N PHE A 62 -6.43 -4.76 15.68
CA PHE A 62 -7.51 -4.33 14.78
C PHE A 62 -8.68 -3.71 15.56
N GLY A 63 -9.06 -4.32 16.68
CA GLY A 63 -10.08 -3.81 17.59
C GLY A 63 -9.72 -2.43 18.15
N ALA A 64 -8.48 -2.27 18.63
CA ALA A 64 -7.95 -1.01 19.16
C ALA A 64 -7.93 0.09 18.11
N CYS A 65 -7.43 -0.19 16.89
CA CYS A 65 -7.44 0.76 15.78
C CYS A 65 -8.85 1.18 15.37
N ARG A 66 -9.81 0.26 15.37
CA ARG A 66 -11.22 0.55 15.09
C ARG A 66 -11.82 1.46 16.16
N TRP A 67 -11.59 1.13 17.44
CA TRP A 67 -12.08 1.91 18.57
C TRP A 67 -11.52 3.33 18.56
N VAL A 68 -10.19 3.49 18.46
CA VAL A 68 -9.52 4.80 18.42
C VAL A 68 -9.99 5.65 17.24
N TYR A 69 -10.20 5.05 16.06
CA TYR A 69 -10.77 5.76 14.93
C TYR A 69 -12.19 6.27 15.20
N ASN A 70 -13.04 5.43 15.79
CA ASN A 70 -14.44 5.77 16.08
C ASN A 70 -14.59 6.80 17.19
N GLU A 71 -13.75 6.73 18.21
CA GLU A 71 -13.70 7.72 19.30
C GLU A 71 -13.11 9.04 18.80
N GLY A 72 -12.05 9.01 17.99
CA GLY A 72 -11.54 10.22 17.35
C GLY A 72 -12.56 10.92 16.46
N LEU A 73 -13.37 10.14 15.72
CA LEU A 73 -14.47 10.67 14.92
C LEU A 73 -15.58 11.27 15.81
N ALA A 74 -15.98 10.59 16.89
CA ALA A 74 -17.00 11.07 17.80
C ALA A 74 -16.56 12.34 18.55
N LEU A 75 -15.30 12.39 19.01
CA LEU A 75 -14.72 13.57 19.66
C LEU A 75 -14.73 14.78 18.72
N ARG A 76 -14.34 14.59 17.45
CA ARG A 76 -14.37 15.65 16.43
C ARG A 76 -15.80 16.14 16.15
N ALA A 77 -16.77 15.22 16.09
CA ALA A 77 -18.18 15.58 15.89
C ALA A 77 -18.71 16.40 17.07
N LYS A 78 -18.53 15.94 18.31
CA LYS A 78 -18.94 16.66 19.52
C LYS A 78 -18.31 18.06 19.63
N ALA A 79 -17.00 18.16 19.42
CA ALA A 79 -16.32 19.46 19.46
C ALA A 79 -16.87 20.46 18.42
N TRP A 80 -17.32 19.96 17.27
CA TRP A 80 -17.97 20.78 16.27
C TRP A 80 -19.42 21.14 16.64
N GLU A 81 -20.19 20.18 17.16
CA GLU A 81 -21.58 20.36 17.58
C GLU A 81 -21.72 21.33 18.76
N ASP A 82 -20.84 21.21 19.76
CA ASP A 82 -20.92 21.98 21.01
C ASP A 82 -20.27 23.37 20.87
N HIS A 83 -19.11 23.44 20.22
CA HIS A 83 -18.28 24.66 20.22
C HIS A 83 -17.90 25.17 18.83
N ARG A 84 -18.31 24.49 17.74
CA ARG A 84 -17.91 24.81 16.34
C ARG A 84 -16.38 24.86 16.16
N VAL A 85 -15.65 24.05 16.93
CA VAL A 85 -14.19 23.97 16.86
C VAL A 85 -13.75 22.70 16.13
N SER A 86 -12.85 22.87 15.16
CA SER A 86 -12.24 21.74 14.45
C SER A 86 -11.02 21.19 15.20
N LEU A 87 -11.02 19.87 15.43
CA LEU A 87 -9.88 19.16 16.02
C LEU A 87 -9.06 18.48 14.92
N GLY A 88 -7.75 18.70 14.94
CA GLY A 88 -6.79 18.10 14.02
C GLY A 88 -6.18 16.81 14.55
N PHE A 89 -5.18 16.31 13.82
CA PHE A 89 -4.42 15.12 14.20
C PHE A 89 -3.71 15.26 15.54
N ALA A 90 -3.11 16.42 15.80
CA ALA A 90 -2.33 16.67 17.02
C ALA A 90 -3.22 16.60 18.27
N GLU A 91 -4.39 17.24 18.22
CA GLU A 91 -5.40 17.25 19.28
C GLU A 91 -5.93 15.84 19.55
N THR A 92 -6.25 15.09 18.48
CA THR A 92 -6.76 13.71 18.64
C THR A 92 -5.69 12.78 19.20
N CYS A 93 -4.41 13.00 18.87
CA CYS A 93 -3.29 12.27 19.49
C CYS A 93 -3.10 12.61 20.97
N ARG A 94 -3.42 13.85 21.40
CA ARG A 94 -3.43 14.20 22.83
C ARG A 94 -4.56 13.46 23.53
N ALA A 95 -5.77 13.45 22.97
CA ALA A 95 -6.90 12.67 23.50
C ALA A 95 -6.54 11.19 23.68
N LEU A 96 -5.82 10.61 22.70
CA LEU A 96 -5.34 9.23 22.78
C LEU A 96 -4.49 8.95 24.03
N THR A 97 -3.63 9.90 24.44
CA THR A 97 -2.86 9.73 25.68
C THR A 97 -3.73 9.71 26.93
N GLY A 98 -4.82 10.49 26.95
CA GLY A 98 -5.83 10.44 28.00
C GLY A 98 -6.56 9.10 28.01
N TRP A 99 -7.04 8.64 26.86
CA TRP A 99 -7.75 7.35 26.73
C TRP A 99 -6.91 6.17 27.21
N LYS A 100 -5.59 6.18 26.99
CA LYS A 100 -4.72 5.09 27.47
C LYS A 100 -4.55 5.07 29.00
N ARG A 101 -4.83 6.18 29.70
CA ARG A 101 -4.70 6.31 31.17
C ARG A 101 -5.99 5.95 31.90
N VAL A 102 -7.15 6.07 31.25
CA VAL A 102 -8.44 5.76 31.86
C VAL A 102 -8.57 4.24 32.07
N PRO A 103 -8.96 3.75 33.27
CA PRO A 103 -9.02 2.32 33.58
C PRO A 103 -9.85 1.49 32.59
N ARG A 104 -11.01 2.01 32.16
CA ARG A 104 -11.91 1.34 31.21
C ARG A 104 -11.27 1.07 29.83
N THR A 105 -10.25 1.85 29.48
CA THR A 105 -9.58 1.81 28.16
C THR A 105 -8.08 1.53 28.27
N ALA A 106 -7.64 1.03 29.44
CA ALA A 106 -6.25 0.67 29.71
C ALA A 106 -5.72 -0.41 28.74
N TRP A 107 -6.59 -1.29 28.24
CA TRP A 107 -6.26 -2.31 27.23
C TRP A 107 -5.67 -1.73 25.92
N LEU A 108 -5.87 -0.44 25.64
CA LEU A 108 -5.21 0.25 24.52
C LEU A 108 -3.69 0.36 24.71
N ALA A 109 -3.19 0.23 25.94
CA ALA A 109 -1.77 0.24 26.26
C ALA A 109 -1.03 -1.01 25.79
N GLU A 110 -1.74 -2.12 25.65
CA GLU A 110 -1.20 -3.39 25.16
C GLU A 110 -0.84 -3.31 23.67
N THR A 111 -1.55 -2.47 22.91
CA THR A 111 -1.28 -2.21 21.49
C THR A 111 -0.18 -1.14 21.29
N SER A 112 0.61 -1.30 20.23
CA SER A 112 1.62 -0.30 19.84
C SER A 112 1.01 1.07 19.54
N SER A 113 1.52 2.12 20.20
CA SER A 113 1.06 3.51 20.02
C SER A 113 1.19 4.00 18.58
N THR A 114 2.23 3.54 17.87
CA THR A 114 2.49 3.86 16.46
C THR A 114 1.30 3.48 15.57
N VAL A 115 0.70 2.32 15.80
CA VAL A 115 -0.43 1.81 15.00
C VAL A 115 -1.71 2.57 15.33
N LEU A 116 -1.92 2.91 16.61
CA LEU A 116 -3.06 3.73 17.04
C LEU A 116 -3.00 5.14 16.46
N GLN A 117 -1.82 5.77 16.48
CA GLN A 117 -1.60 7.06 15.84
C GLN A 117 -1.81 6.98 14.32
N GLN A 118 -1.38 5.89 13.67
CA GLN A 118 -1.64 5.70 12.24
C GLN A 118 -3.14 5.59 11.92
N ALA A 119 -3.95 4.98 12.81
CA ALA A 119 -5.39 4.97 12.65
C ALA A 119 -5.99 6.40 12.70
N LEU A 120 -5.47 7.28 13.56
CA LEU A 120 -5.85 8.69 13.60
C LEU A 120 -5.36 9.47 12.35
N ARG A 121 -4.20 9.13 11.79
CA ARG A 121 -3.75 9.72 10.50
C ARG A 121 -4.67 9.34 9.35
N HIS A 122 -5.22 8.12 9.35
CA HIS A 122 -6.22 7.72 8.37
C HIS A 122 -7.53 8.50 8.52
N LEU A 123 -7.94 8.82 9.76
CA LEU A 123 -9.09 9.70 10.01
C LEU A 123 -8.82 11.11 9.47
N ASP A 124 -7.64 11.66 9.77
CA ASP A 124 -7.24 12.98 9.33
C ASP A 124 -7.20 13.09 7.80
N SER A 125 -6.60 12.09 7.14
CA SER A 125 -6.57 12.00 5.67
C SER A 125 -7.98 11.91 5.05
N ALA A 126 -8.92 11.26 5.74
CA ALA A 126 -10.31 11.17 5.29
C ALA A 126 -11.00 12.53 5.38
N PHE A 127 -10.78 13.29 6.46
CA PHE A 127 -11.25 14.67 6.59
C PHE A 127 -10.61 15.59 5.55
N SER A 128 -9.29 15.52 5.34
CA SER A 128 -8.63 16.33 4.31
C SER A 128 -9.20 16.07 2.92
N ARG A 129 -9.54 14.81 2.60
CA ARG A 129 -10.21 14.47 1.33
C ARG A 129 -11.65 14.98 1.27
N PHE A 130 -12.36 14.96 2.39
CA PHE A 130 -13.72 15.52 2.49
C PHE A 130 -13.73 17.03 2.26
N PHE A 131 -12.84 17.78 2.91
CA PHE A 131 -12.73 19.23 2.71
C PHE A 131 -12.25 19.61 1.30
N LYS A 132 -11.50 18.74 0.62
CA LYS A 132 -11.14 18.89 -0.79
C LYS A 132 -12.27 18.54 -1.76
N GLY A 133 -13.43 18.10 -1.28
CA GLY A 133 -14.55 17.65 -2.11
C GLY A 133 -14.32 16.33 -2.86
N THR A 134 -13.21 15.64 -2.62
CA THR A 134 -12.87 14.38 -3.33
C THR A 134 -13.54 13.15 -2.71
N ALA A 135 -13.95 13.24 -1.43
CA ALA A 135 -14.59 12.13 -0.72
C ALA A 135 -15.76 12.62 0.13
N ARG A 136 -16.65 11.69 0.50
CA ARG A 136 -17.75 11.97 1.43
C ARG A 136 -17.25 12.05 2.88
N HIS A 137 -18.08 12.59 3.77
CA HIS A 137 -17.79 12.67 5.20
C HIS A 137 -17.39 11.30 5.77
N PRO A 138 -16.35 11.23 6.62
CA PRO A 138 -15.92 9.99 7.25
C PRO A 138 -17.06 9.30 8.02
N ARG A 139 -17.15 7.97 7.92
CA ARG A 139 -18.16 7.16 8.61
C ARG A 139 -17.52 6.31 9.71
N ARG A 140 -18.28 6.02 10.77
CA ARG A 140 -17.86 5.06 11.81
C ARG A 140 -17.54 3.70 11.19
N LYS A 141 -16.51 3.05 11.73
CA LYS A 141 -16.09 1.70 11.35
C LYS A 141 -16.88 0.66 12.14
N SER A 142 -17.51 -0.27 11.45
CA SER A 142 -18.20 -1.42 12.03
C SER A 142 -17.25 -2.61 12.22
N LYS A 143 -17.56 -3.47 13.20
CA LYS A 143 -16.87 -4.75 13.42
C LYS A 143 -17.12 -5.75 12.29
N HIS A 144 -18.30 -5.70 11.67
CA HIS A 144 -18.73 -6.68 10.63
C HIS A 144 -18.20 -6.36 9.22
N ARG A 145 -17.23 -5.44 9.11
CA ARG A 145 -16.57 -5.15 7.85
C ARG A 145 -15.87 -6.42 7.34
N PRO A 146 -15.85 -6.66 6.02
CA PRO A 146 -15.23 -7.86 5.46
C PRO A 146 -13.72 -7.94 5.63
N LYS A 147 -13.09 -6.80 5.94
CA LYS A 147 -11.65 -6.67 6.01
C LYS A 147 -11.27 -5.84 7.22
N GLU A 148 -10.43 -6.42 8.06
CA GLU A 148 -9.77 -5.72 9.15
C GLU A 148 -8.34 -5.37 8.71
N SER A 149 -7.86 -4.19 9.10
CA SER A 149 -6.54 -3.73 8.70
C SER A 149 -5.87 -2.89 9.77
N ALA A 150 -4.55 -3.07 9.88
CA ALA A 150 -3.66 -2.28 10.72
C ALA A 150 -2.42 -1.90 9.92
N THR A 151 -2.03 -0.63 9.97
CA THR A 151 -0.86 -0.13 9.26
C THR A 151 0.24 0.21 10.26
N TYR A 152 1.39 -0.40 10.07
CA TYR A 152 2.62 -0.21 10.81
C TYR A 152 3.56 0.65 9.96
N VAL A 153 3.96 1.80 10.49
CA VAL A 153 5.04 2.60 9.87
C VAL A 153 6.40 2.07 10.31
N ARG A 154 7.50 2.60 9.77
CA ARG A 154 8.87 2.09 9.97
C ARG A 154 9.29 1.85 11.43
N THR A 155 8.79 2.62 12.39
CA THR A 155 9.07 2.41 13.83
C THR A 155 8.25 1.29 14.47
N GLY A 156 7.24 0.77 13.77
CA GLY A 156 6.30 -0.24 14.24
C GLY A 156 6.63 -1.66 13.80
N PHE A 157 7.74 -1.87 13.09
CA PHE A 157 8.18 -3.20 12.69
C PHE A 157 9.71 -3.23 12.54
N ARG A 158 10.28 -4.43 12.62
CA ARG A 158 11.67 -4.72 12.30
C ARG A 158 11.71 -5.48 10.98
N TRP A 159 12.61 -5.05 10.09
CA TRP A 159 12.85 -5.65 8.78
C TRP A 159 14.30 -6.10 8.72
N ILE A 160 14.53 -7.39 8.52
CA ILE A 160 15.86 -7.97 8.34
C ILE A 160 15.83 -8.73 7.02
N GLU A 161 16.58 -8.25 6.04
CA GLU A 161 16.74 -8.95 4.75
C GLU A 161 17.60 -10.21 4.96
N ASP A 162 17.24 -11.30 4.27
CA ASP A 162 17.97 -12.56 4.33
C ASP A 162 19.23 -12.48 3.44
N PRO A 163 20.44 -12.66 3.98
CA PRO A 163 21.67 -12.66 3.19
C PRO A 163 21.73 -13.77 2.13
N GLN A 164 21.06 -14.91 2.38
CA GLN A 164 21.10 -16.06 1.48
C GLN A 164 20.08 -15.96 0.33
N ARG A 165 19.00 -15.17 0.50
CA ARG A 165 17.96 -14.97 -0.50
C ARG A 165 17.63 -13.48 -0.65
N PRO A 166 18.33 -12.75 -1.55
CA PRO A 166 18.08 -11.33 -1.76
C PRO A 166 16.61 -11.09 -2.14
N GLY A 167 16.00 -10.08 -1.53
CA GLY A 167 14.58 -9.76 -1.72
C GLY A 167 13.59 -10.54 -0.85
N THR A 168 14.06 -11.45 0.01
CA THR A 168 13.29 -12.09 1.09
C THR A 168 13.67 -11.47 2.44
N ALA A 169 12.70 -11.33 3.36
CA ALA A 169 12.99 -10.75 4.67
C ALA A 169 12.23 -11.42 5.81
N SER A 170 12.85 -11.40 6.99
CA SER A 170 12.21 -11.67 8.26
C SER A 170 11.54 -10.39 8.78
N VAL A 171 10.23 -10.47 9.01
CA VAL A 171 9.40 -9.35 9.44
C VAL A 171 8.90 -9.59 10.85
N THR A 172 9.26 -8.72 11.79
CA THR A 172 8.76 -8.77 13.16
C THR A 172 7.93 -7.52 13.44
N LEU A 173 6.68 -7.68 13.87
CA LEU A 173 5.83 -6.53 14.20
C LEU A 173 6.10 -6.06 15.64
N ALA A 174 5.81 -4.79 15.91
CA ALA A 174 5.88 -4.26 17.27
C ALA A 174 4.96 -5.07 18.22
N LYS A 175 5.45 -5.30 19.45
CA LYS A 175 4.79 -6.09 20.50
C LYS A 175 4.62 -7.58 20.15
N GLN A 176 5.32 -8.08 19.13
CA GLN A 176 5.48 -9.50 18.85
C GLN A 176 6.96 -9.89 18.99
N PRO A 177 7.31 -10.94 19.75
CA PRO A 177 8.69 -11.39 19.86
C PRO A 177 9.13 -12.22 18.65
N VAL A 178 8.21 -13.01 18.08
CA VAL A 178 8.49 -13.95 16.99
C VAL A 178 8.26 -13.28 15.63
N PRO A 179 9.13 -13.51 14.62
CA PRO A 179 8.89 -13.07 13.24
C PRO A 179 7.65 -13.74 12.64
N LEU A 180 7.08 -13.13 11.60
CA LEU A 180 5.93 -13.67 10.87
C LEU A 180 6.38 -14.74 9.86
N ASP A 181 5.64 -15.87 9.76
CA ASP A 181 5.80 -16.83 8.64
C ASP A 181 5.15 -16.28 7.38
N VAL A 182 5.90 -15.44 6.65
CA VAL A 182 5.48 -14.84 5.39
C VAL A 182 5.83 -15.77 4.22
N ARG A 183 4.85 -16.08 3.37
CA ARG A 183 5.06 -16.78 2.11
C ARG A 183 5.37 -15.78 1.00
N TRP A 184 6.66 -15.68 0.69
CA TRP A 184 7.19 -14.85 -0.37
C TRP A 184 6.94 -15.50 -1.74
N SER A 185 5.92 -15.01 -2.45
CA SER A 185 5.63 -15.47 -3.82
C SER A 185 6.46 -14.78 -4.89
N ARG A 186 7.18 -13.72 -4.52
CA ARG A 186 8.03 -12.89 -5.39
C ARG A 186 9.09 -12.22 -4.52
N ALA A 187 10.30 -12.12 -5.05
CA ALA A 187 11.36 -11.35 -4.42
C ALA A 187 11.04 -9.85 -4.52
N LEU A 188 11.28 -9.10 -3.44
CA LEU A 188 11.32 -7.65 -3.50
C LEU A 188 12.65 -7.21 -4.14
N PRO A 189 12.73 -6.01 -4.72
CA PRO A 189 14.00 -5.51 -5.20
C PRO A 189 15.00 -5.44 -4.03
N PRO A 190 16.23 -5.96 -4.21
CA PRO A 190 17.20 -6.11 -3.14
C PRO A 190 17.65 -4.74 -2.59
N GLY A 191 17.95 -4.68 -1.29
CA GLY A 191 18.45 -3.46 -0.65
C GLY A 191 17.39 -2.38 -0.38
N LEU A 192 16.09 -2.64 -0.67
CA LEU A 192 15.01 -1.71 -0.37
C LEU A 192 14.38 -2.00 1.00
N SER A 193 14.43 -1.01 1.89
CA SER A 193 13.66 -1.06 3.13
C SER A 193 12.22 -0.58 2.90
N PRO A 194 11.21 -1.29 3.42
CA PRO A 194 9.83 -0.88 3.25
C PRO A 194 9.52 0.38 4.06
N VAL A 195 8.67 1.24 3.49
CA VAL A 195 8.22 2.47 4.15
C VAL A 195 7.12 2.17 5.16
N LYS A 196 6.21 1.24 4.81
CA LYS A 196 5.01 0.91 5.60
C LYS A 196 4.67 -0.56 5.39
N LEU A 197 4.17 -1.20 6.43
CA LEU A 197 3.55 -2.51 6.37
C LEU A 197 2.07 -2.37 6.73
N THR A 198 1.18 -3.00 5.97
CA THR A 198 -0.24 -3.09 6.32
C THR A 198 -0.63 -4.53 6.44
N VAL A 199 -1.01 -4.93 7.64
CA VAL A 199 -1.54 -6.25 7.93
C VAL A 199 -3.04 -6.22 7.72
N THR A 200 -3.55 -7.20 7.01
CA THR A 200 -4.98 -7.32 6.73
C THR A 200 -5.49 -8.73 7.00
N ARG A 201 -6.73 -8.81 7.48
CA ARG A 201 -7.45 -10.06 7.76
C ARG A 201 -8.75 -10.06 6.98
N ASP A 202 -8.98 -11.10 6.20
CA ASP A 202 -10.25 -11.33 5.49
C ASP A 202 -11.27 -12.03 6.39
N ARG A 203 -12.54 -12.09 5.97
CA ARG A 203 -13.61 -12.86 6.65
C ARG A 203 -13.33 -14.36 6.81
N ALA A 204 -12.54 -14.92 5.91
CA ALA A 204 -12.14 -16.33 5.94
C ALA A 204 -10.90 -16.57 6.81
N ASP A 205 -10.59 -15.64 7.72
CA ASP A 205 -9.44 -15.71 8.65
C ASP A 205 -8.07 -15.86 7.99
N ARG A 206 -7.96 -15.43 6.72
CA ARG A 206 -6.71 -15.37 5.98
C ARG A 206 -6.01 -14.04 6.23
N TYR A 207 -4.71 -14.12 6.53
CA TYR A 207 -3.89 -12.96 6.80
C TYR A 207 -3.01 -12.61 5.60
N PHE A 208 -2.91 -11.31 5.32
CA PHE A 208 -2.08 -10.77 4.25
C PHE A 208 -1.23 -9.61 4.75
N LEU A 209 0.03 -9.60 4.32
CA LEU A 209 0.99 -8.53 4.55
C LEU A 209 1.13 -7.71 3.27
N SER A 210 0.75 -6.44 3.33
CA SER A 210 0.98 -5.47 2.25
C SER A 210 2.19 -4.60 2.58
N VAL A 211 3.26 -4.79 1.84
CA VAL A 211 4.55 -4.10 1.97
C VAL A 211 4.58 -2.94 0.99
N LEU A 212 4.68 -1.71 1.48
CA LEU A 212 4.86 -0.52 0.64
C LEU A 212 6.36 -0.21 0.51
N VAL A 213 6.85 -0.24 -0.73
CA VAL A 213 8.24 0.00 -1.09
C VAL A 213 8.32 1.21 -2.00
N GLU A 214 9.41 1.98 -1.87
CA GLU A 214 9.75 3.07 -2.79
C GLU A 214 10.85 2.58 -3.73
N GLU A 215 10.54 2.56 -5.02
CA GLU A 215 11.43 2.09 -6.08
C GLU A 215 11.70 3.23 -7.05
N VAL A 216 12.95 3.40 -7.46
CA VAL A 216 13.27 4.27 -8.60
C VAL A 216 13.08 3.42 -9.85
N ILE A 217 12.00 3.68 -10.59
CA ILE A 217 11.80 3.03 -11.88
C ILE A 217 12.65 3.80 -12.88
N ALA A 218 13.70 3.16 -13.39
CA ALA A 218 14.39 3.65 -14.56
C ALA A 218 13.32 3.81 -15.66
N GLY A 219 13.15 5.04 -16.15
CA GLY A 219 12.19 5.32 -17.20
C GLY A 219 12.36 4.31 -18.32
N CYS A 220 11.24 3.74 -18.79
CA CYS A 220 11.25 2.90 -19.97
C CYS A 220 12.01 3.68 -21.04
N ARG A 221 13.16 3.19 -21.51
CA ARG A 221 13.78 3.77 -22.71
C ARG A 221 12.67 3.78 -23.76
N PRO A 222 12.35 4.92 -24.38
CA PRO A 222 11.37 4.94 -25.44
C PRO A 222 11.79 3.90 -26.46
N GLN A 223 10.84 3.06 -26.83
CA GLN A 223 11.02 1.97 -27.77
C GLN A 223 11.65 2.50 -29.06
N CYS A 224 12.50 1.65 -29.63
CA CYS A 224 13.47 1.87 -30.69
C CYS A 224 13.09 2.91 -31.77
N PRO A 225 14.09 3.62 -32.34
CA PRO A 225 13.88 4.60 -33.41
C PRO A 225 13.51 3.98 -34.78
N TRP A 226 13.24 2.67 -34.85
CA TRP A 226 12.90 2.01 -36.10
C TRP A 226 11.48 1.43 -36.12
N SER A 227 10.68 2.11 -36.93
CA SER A 227 9.43 1.71 -37.57
C SER A 227 8.10 1.81 -36.79
N PRO A 228 7.19 2.70 -37.22
CA PRO A 228 5.79 2.63 -36.84
C PRO A 228 5.13 1.45 -37.56
N CYS A 229 4.52 0.53 -36.81
CA CYS A 229 3.69 -0.54 -37.36
C CYS A 229 2.40 0.03 -37.97
N LYS A 230 2.49 0.65 -39.16
CA LYS A 230 1.32 0.95 -39.99
C LYS A 230 0.78 -0.35 -40.56
N THR A 231 -0.26 -0.89 -39.95
CA THR A 231 -1.13 -1.89 -40.60
C THR A 231 -2.42 -1.22 -41.06
N ASP A 232 -2.30 -0.27 -42.00
CA ASP A 232 -3.42 0.11 -42.85
C ASP A 232 -3.37 -0.76 -44.11
N ARG A 233 -4.07 -1.91 -44.07
CA ARG A 233 -4.42 -2.66 -45.29
C ARG A 233 -5.48 -1.87 -46.05
N VAL A 234 -5.05 -0.89 -46.83
CA VAL A 234 -5.86 -0.31 -47.90
C VAL A 234 -5.90 -1.32 -49.05
N ARG A 235 -7.04 -2.00 -49.25
CA ARG A 235 -7.34 -2.74 -50.48
C ARG A 235 -7.48 -1.74 -51.64
N PRO A 236 -6.82 -1.92 -52.79
CA PRO A 236 -7.08 -1.08 -53.95
C PRO A 236 -8.34 -1.54 -54.71
N ARG A 237 -9.26 -0.58 -54.83
CA ARG A 237 -10.09 -0.14 -55.98
C ARG A 237 -10.65 -1.15 -56.99
N GLY A 238 -11.93 -0.91 -57.36
CA GLY A 238 -12.41 -1.07 -58.74
C GLY A 238 -13.84 -1.62 -58.90
N ARG A 239 -14.82 -0.74 -59.16
CA ARG A 239 -16.00 -1.06 -60.00
C ARG A 239 -15.49 -1.20 -61.44
N THR A 240 -15.94 -2.14 -62.28
CA THR A 240 -17.18 -2.03 -63.09
C THR A 240 -17.58 -3.36 -63.77
N ARG A 241 -18.87 -3.70 -63.67
CA ARG A 241 -19.90 -4.06 -64.70
C ARG A 241 -19.62 -5.04 -65.88
N SER A 242 -20.67 -5.85 -66.13
CA SER A 242 -21.01 -6.72 -67.28
C SER A 242 -20.31 -8.09 -67.30
N GLY A 243 -20.89 -9.24 -67.66
CA GLY A 243 -22.18 -9.57 -68.26
C GLY A 243 -21.98 -10.78 -69.21
N SER A 244 -22.59 -11.93 -68.88
CA SER A 244 -22.86 -13.12 -69.73
C SER A 244 -21.69 -13.99 -70.24
N GLY A 245 -21.90 -15.32 -70.27
CA GLY A 245 -21.19 -16.21 -71.21
C GLY A 245 -20.65 -17.56 -70.71
N ARG A 246 -21.52 -18.59 -70.74
CA ARG A 246 -21.34 -20.04 -70.99
C ARG A 246 -19.95 -20.75 -70.88
N ARG A 247 -20.06 -21.94 -70.26
CA ARG A 247 -19.52 -23.28 -70.62
C ARG A 247 -18.03 -23.66 -70.44
N SER A 248 -17.92 -24.77 -69.68
CA SER A 248 -17.10 -25.98 -69.91
C SER A 248 -15.63 -25.99 -69.51
N GLY A 249 -15.23 -27.10 -68.86
CA GLY A 249 -13.94 -27.73 -69.14
C GLY A 249 -12.98 -27.91 -67.96
N ASN A 250 -13.15 -29.03 -67.25
CA ASN A 250 -12.11 -30.01 -66.87
C ASN A 250 -10.73 -29.61 -66.28
N LYS A 251 -10.40 -30.39 -65.22
CA LYS A 251 -9.14 -31.10 -64.91
C LYS A 251 -8.09 -30.50 -63.94
N ALA A 252 -7.61 -31.45 -63.11
CA ALA A 252 -6.29 -31.62 -62.50
C ALA A 252 -5.98 -30.76 -61.25
N LYS A 253 -5.89 -31.40 -60.06
CA LYS A 253 -4.68 -32.04 -59.47
C LYS A 253 -3.55 -31.05 -59.20
N SER A 254 -3.34 -30.70 -57.93
CA SER A 254 -2.13 -31.07 -57.18
C SER A 254 -2.13 -30.44 -55.78
N GLU A 255 -2.06 -31.31 -54.77
CA GLU A 255 -1.49 -31.02 -53.45
C GLU A 255 -0.01 -30.65 -53.59
N LEU A 256 0.52 -29.85 -52.64
CA LEU A 256 1.92 -29.80 -52.16
C LEU A 256 1.95 -28.71 -51.08
N LEU A 257 1.80 -29.04 -49.79
CA LEU A 257 2.80 -29.58 -48.85
C LEU A 257 4.02 -28.67 -48.62
N CYS A 258 4.18 -28.24 -47.36
CA CYS A 258 5.33 -27.56 -46.78
C CYS A 258 6.65 -28.32 -47.00
N PRO A 259 7.80 -27.63 -46.98
CA PRO A 259 9.05 -28.23 -46.56
C PRO A 259 9.41 -27.77 -45.14
N ALA A 260 9.39 -28.72 -44.21
CA ALA A 260 10.30 -28.74 -43.08
C ALA A 260 11.66 -29.28 -43.56
N ARG A 261 12.74 -28.60 -43.21
CA ARG A 261 14.11 -29.15 -43.12
C ARG A 261 14.76 -28.41 -41.95
N GLY A 262 15.44 -29.04 -41.01
CA GLY A 262 16.04 -30.37 -41.01
C GLY A 262 17.41 -30.23 -40.37
N THR A 263 17.55 -30.82 -39.19
CA THR A 263 18.76 -30.98 -38.39
C THR A 263 19.86 -31.70 -39.17
N THR A 264 21.12 -31.29 -39.04
CA THR A 264 22.27 -32.21 -39.14
C THR A 264 23.28 -31.92 -38.04
N ALA A 265 23.64 -33.01 -37.36
CA ALA A 265 24.70 -33.13 -36.37
C ALA A 265 26.03 -33.52 -37.03
N SER A 266 27.03 -33.72 -36.17
CA SER A 266 28.37 -34.30 -36.40
C SER A 266 29.44 -33.29 -36.85
N SER A 267 30.67 -33.29 -36.32
CA SER A 267 31.33 -34.12 -35.29
C SER A 267 32.75 -33.57 -35.10
N ILE A 268 33.25 -33.59 -33.87
CA ILE A 268 34.59 -34.04 -33.43
C ILE A 268 35.81 -33.60 -34.26
N THR A 269 36.78 -32.90 -33.65
CA THR A 269 38.15 -33.41 -33.36
C THR A 269 38.99 -32.35 -32.64
N ALA A 270 39.76 -32.83 -31.67
CA ALA A 270 40.68 -32.11 -30.80
C ALA A 270 41.93 -31.56 -31.52
N ALA A 271 42.54 -30.52 -30.96
CA ALA A 271 44.00 -30.37 -30.95
C ALA A 271 44.43 -29.46 -29.79
N ARG A 272 45.32 -30.00 -28.96
CA ARG A 272 46.16 -29.30 -27.99
C ARG A 272 47.15 -28.38 -28.72
N CYS A 273 47.44 -27.22 -28.15
CA CYS A 273 48.76 -26.77 -27.69
C CYS A 273 48.53 -25.62 -26.70
#